data_AF-A0A969U2E7-F1
#
_entry.id   AF-A0A969U2E7-F1
#
_cell.length_a   1.000
_cell.length_b   1.000
_cell.length_c   1.000
_cell.angle_alpha   90.00
_cell.angle_beta   90.00
_cell.angle_gamma   90.00
#
_symmetry.space_group_name_H-M   'P 1'
#
loop_
_entity.id
_entity.type
_entity.pdbx_description
1 polymer ?
#
loop_
_entity_poly.entity_id
_entity_poly.type
_entity_poly.pdbx_seq_one_letter_code
_entity_poly.pdbx_strand_id
1 'polypeptide(L)'
;MADARLVADVAVTVDSYHVAASLVAAGIGTAVVDQFSARATATPAIRMVPLTALAPVAVSATKARPCLKSDIADAFIAICARLFGL
;
A
#
# COMPACT_ATOMS: atom_id res chain seq x y z
N MET A 1 -14.45 -4.26 27.00
CA MET A 1 -13.10 -3.73 26.71
C MET A 1 -13.29 -2.44 25.96
N ALA A 2 -12.74 -1.33 26.47
CA ALA A 2 -12.94 -0.02 25.86
C ALA A 2 -12.29 0.01 24.46
N ASP A 3 -13.09 0.37 23.46
CA ASP A 3 -12.69 0.65 22.09
C ASP A 3 -11.91 1.97 22.10
N ALA A 4 -10.62 1.90 22.39
CA ALA A 4 -9.73 3.06 22.37
C ALA A 4 -9.54 3.48 20.91
N ARG A 5 -10.40 4.41 20.45
CA ARG A 5 -10.21 5.10 19.17
C ARG A 5 -8.84 5.75 19.16
N LEU A 6 -7.91 5.15 18.42
CA LEU A 6 -6.59 5.69 18.18
C LEU A 6 -6.75 6.93 17.30
N VAL A 7 -6.67 8.12 17.89
CA VAL A 7 -6.63 9.37 17.14
C VAL A 7 -5.17 9.61 16.76
N ALA A 8 -4.87 9.52 15.47
CA ALA A 8 -3.53 9.84 14.97
C ALA A 8 -3.27 11.34 15.12
N ASP A 9 -2.21 11.71 15.83
CA ASP A 9 -1.69 13.07 15.82
C ASP A 9 -0.82 13.24 14.57
N VAL A 10 -1.45 13.67 13.48
CA VAL A 10 -0.80 13.75 12.15
C VAL A 10 0.12 14.97 12.13
N ALA A 11 1.42 14.74 12.39
CA ALA A 11 2.44 15.79 12.37
C ALA A 11 2.78 16.29 10.95
N VAL A 12 2.70 15.41 9.93
CA VAL A 12 3.09 15.72 8.54
C VAL A 12 2.22 14.91 7.57
N THR A 13 1.77 15.56 6.48
CA THR A 13 1.11 14.90 5.34
C THR A 13 2.04 14.91 4.14
N VAL A 14 2.15 13.77 3.45
CA VAL A 14 3.01 13.59 2.28
C VAL A 14 2.27 12.84 1.18
N ASP A 15 2.61 13.15 -0.08
CA ASP A 15 1.88 12.62 -1.25
C ASP A 15 2.40 11.28 -1.77
N SER A 16 3.52 10.77 -1.22
CA SER A 16 4.09 9.49 -1.68
C SER A 16 4.63 8.65 -0.53
N TYR A 17 4.47 7.34 -0.70
CA TYR A 17 4.99 6.35 0.25
C TYR A 17 6.53 6.35 0.32
N HIS A 18 7.22 6.77 -0.74
CA HIS A 18 8.68 6.95 -0.73
C HIS A 18 9.11 7.99 0.29
N VAL A 19 8.48 9.17 0.27
CA VAL A 19 8.78 10.24 1.24
C VAL A 19 8.41 9.79 2.65
N ALA A 20 7.23 9.17 2.83
CA ALA A 20 6.84 8.62 4.13
C ALA A 20 7.88 7.65 4.69
N ALA A 21 8.37 6.70 3.88
CA ALA A 21 9.39 5.75 4.28
C ALA A 21 10.73 6.42 4.60
N SER A 22 11.16 7.42 3.82
CA SER A 22 12.37 8.20 4.12
C SER A 22 12.28 8.94 5.46
N LEU A 23 11.12 9.53 5.78
CA LEU A 23 10.90 10.21 7.06
C LEU A 23 10.94 9.21 8.23
N VAL A 24 10.31 8.04 8.07
CA VAL A 24 10.35 6.96 9.07
C VAL A 24 11.77 6.45 9.28
N ALA A 25 12.52 6.19 8.20
CA ALA A 25 13.91 5.74 8.29
C ALA A 25 14.84 6.79 8.94
N ALA A 26 14.52 8.08 8.78
CA ALA A 26 15.20 9.18 9.46
C ALA A 26 14.80 9.35 10.93
N GLY A 27 13.85 8.53 11.44
CA GLY A 27 13.39 8.57 12.83
C GLY A 27 12.41 9.69 13.15
N ILE A 28 11.79 10.31 12.14
CA ILE A 28 10.86 11.44 12.33
C ILE A 28 9.53 10.99 12.92
N GLY A 29 9.14 9.73 12.71
CA GLY A 29 7.90 9.18 13.28
C GLY A 29 7.50 7.84 12.69
N THR A 30 6.19 7.61 12.63
CA THR A 30 5.57 6.41 12.07
C THR A 30 4.70 6.77 10.87
N ALA A 31 4.53 5.81 9.97
CA ALA A 31 3.64 5.94 8.82
C ALA A 31 2.72 4.70 8.74
N VAL A 32 1.46 4.94 8.38
CA VAL A 32 0.51 3.87 8.02
C VAL A 32 0.44 3.81 6.52
N VAL A 33 0.77 2.66 5.95
CA VAL A 33 0.78 2.42 4.51
C VAL A 33 0.11 1.09 4.18
N ASP A 34 -0.30 0.91 2.94
CA ASP A 34 -0.78 -0.38 2.47
C ASP A 34 0.37 -1.41 2.40
N GLN A 35 0.00 -2.69 2.33
CA GLN A 35 0.96 -3.80 2.33
C GLN A 35 1.91 -3.80 1.12
N PHE A 36 1.50 -3.26 -0.03
CA PHE A 36 2.33 -3.24 -1.24
C PHE A 36 3.41 -2.17 -1.10
N SER A 37 3.01 -0.97 -0.66
CA SER A 37 3.95 0.11 -0.33
C SER A 37 4.93 -0.30 0.76
N ALA A 38 4.46 -0.96 1.82
CA ALA A 38 5.33 -1.49 2.88
C ALA A 38 6.40 -2.43 2.32
N ARG A 39 6.01 -3.42 1.49
CA ARG A 39 6.93 -4.35 0.84
C ARG A 39 7.94 -3.63 -0.06
N ALA A 40 7.50 -2.63 -0.81
CA ALA A 40 8.35 -1.86 -1.71
C ALA A 40 9.43 -1.04 -0.97
N THR A 41 9.18 -0.65 0.29
CA THR A 41 10.11 0.14 1.11
C THR A 41 10.80 -0.66 2.19
N ALA A 42 10.80 -1.99 2.09
CA ALA A 42 11.42 -2.86 3.08
C ALA A 42 12.93 -2.61 3.18
N THR A 43 13.37 -2.10 4.33
CA THR A 43 14.80 -1.91 4.64
C THR A 43 15.05 -2.27 6.11
N PRO A 44 16.29 -2.60 6.50
CA PRO A 44 16.63 -2.86 7.90
C PRO A 44 16.39 -1.67 8.83
N ALA A 45 16.32 -0.45 8.29
CA ALA A 45 16.08 0.77 9.06
C ALA A 45 14.60 0.96 9.47
N ILE A 46 13.68 0.20 8.86
CA ILE A 46 12.24 0.36 9.08
C ILE A 46 11.68 -0.93 9.66
N ARG A 47 11.13 -0.85 10.87
CA ARG A 47 10.38 -1.96 11.47
C ARG A 47 8.93 -1.93 10.99
N MET A 48 8.47 -3.03 10.40
CA MET A 48 7.08 -3.19 9.99
C MET A 48 6.27 -3.88 11.09
N VAL A 49 5.06 -3.36 11.33
CA VAL A 49 4.11 -3.94 12.28
C VAL A 49 2.74 -4.04 11.60
N PRO A 50 2.12 -5.23 11.50
CA PRO A 50 0.79 -5.36 10.93
C PRO A 50 -0.26 -4.70 11.84
N LEU A 51 -1.20 -3.98 11.24
CA LEU A 51 -2.34 -3.42 11.95
C LEU A 51 -3.39 -4.50 12.21
N THR A 52 -3.94 -4.53 13.43
CA THR A 52 -4.93 -5.53 13.87
C THR A 52 -6.31 -5.28 13.27
N ALA A 53 -6.63 -4.02 12.97
CA ALA A 53 -7.84 -3.62 12.26
C ALA A 53 -7.51 -3.45 10.78
N LEU A 54 -8.04 -4.35 9.94
CA LEU A 54 -7.89 -4.28 8.49
C LEU A 54 -8.76 -3.13 7.97
N ALA A 55 -8.12 -2.04 7.51
CA ALA A 55 -8.73 -1.18 6.52
C ALA A 55 -8.58 -1.89 5.16
N PRO A 56 -9.66 -2.37 4.52
CA PRO A 56 -9.55 -3.08 3.25
C PRO A 56 -9.06 -2.12 2.18
N VAL A 57 -7.87 -2.37 1.63
CA VAL A 57 -7.36 -1.69 0.43
C VAL A 57 -7.61 -2.61 -0.75
N ALA A 58 -8.43 -2.17 -1.70
CA ALA A 58 -8.69 -2.89 -2.94
C ALA A 58 -7.77 -2.35 -4.05
N VAL A 59 -7.07 -3.25 -4.74
CA VAL A 59 -6.32 -2.94 -5.96
C VAL A 59 -7.04 -3.61 -7.11
N SER A 60 -7.24 -2.90 -8.21
CA SER A 60 -7.93 -3.43 -9.38
C SER A 60 -7.15 -3.15 -10.65
N ALA A 61 -7.04 -4.16 -11.51
CA ALA A 61 -6.55 -3.98 -12.86
C ALA A 61 -7.73 -3.56 -13.76
N THR A 62 -7.64 -2.38 -14.38
CA THR A 62 -8.71 -1.84 -15.22
C THR A 62 -8.28 -1.71 -16.67
N LYS A 63 -9.18 -2.03 -17.60
CA LYS A 63 -9.03 -1.76 -19.03
C LYS A 63 -10.02 -0.68 -19.46
N ALA A 64 -9.58 0.22 -20.35
CA ALA A 64 -10.46 1.23 -20.96
C ALA A 64 -11.63 0.58 -21.70
N ARG A 65 -12.76 1.27 -21.82
CA ARG A 65 -13.86 0.86 -22.71
C ARG A 65 -14.30 2.05 -23.59
N PRO A 66 -14.48 1.87 -24.90
CA PRO A 66 -14.18 0.65 -25.67
C PRO A 66 -12.68 0.39 -25.77
N CYS A 67 -12.28 -0.88 -25.89
CA CYS A 67 -10.90 -1.32 -25.99
C CYS A 67 -10.80 -2.36 -27.10
N LEU A 68 -9.78 -2.25 -27.93
CA LEU A 68 -9.43 -3.31 -28.89
C LEU A 68 -8.95 -4.53 -28.11
N LYS A 69 -9.45 -5.71 -28.46
CA LYS A 69 -9.02 -6.96 -27.82
C LYS A 69 -7.50 -7.08 -27.91
N SER A 70 -6.86 -7.32 -26.76
CA SER A 70 -5.42 -7.47 -26.65
C SER A 70 -5.10 -8.68 -25.79
N ASP A 71 -4.69 -9.77 -26.44
CA ASP A 71 -4.34 -11.02 -25.76
C ASP A 71 -3.15 -10.81 -24.80
N ILE A 72 -2.24 -9.87 -25.12
CA ILE A 72 -1.12 -9.49 -24.25
C ILE A 72 -1.63 -8.79 -22.98
N ALA A 73 -2.58 -7.85 -23.12
CA ALA A 73 -3.16 -7.17 -21.96
C ALA A 73 -3.93 -8.14 -21.06
N ASP A 74 -4.66 -9.09 -21.66
CA ASP A 74 -5.40 -10.12 -20.93
C ASP A 74 -4.46 -11.07 -20.18
N ALA A 75 -3.38 -11.51 -20.83
CA ALA A 75 -2.36 -12.34 -20.21
C ALA A 75 -1.66 -11.60 -19.05
N PHE A 76 -1.33 -10.31 -19.23
CA PHE A 76 -0.71 -9.51 -18.20
C PHE A 76 -1.60 -9.34 -16.96
N ILE A 77 -2.89 -9.03 -17.17
CA ILE A 77 -3.86 -8.92 -16.07
C ILE A 77 -3.98 -10.25 -15.32
N ALA A 78 -4.04 -11.38 -16.04
CA ALA A 78 -4.10 -12.69 -15.41
C ALA A 78 -2.85 -13.01 -14.56
N ILE A 79 -1.66 -12.60 -15.02
CA ILE A 79 -0.41 -12.72 -14.26
C ILE A 79 -0.47 -11.85 -12.99
N CYS A 80 -0.89 -10.59 -13.11
CA CYS A 80 -1.04 -9.69 -11.97
C CYS A 80 -2.03 -10.23 -10.92
N ALA A 81 -3.20 -10.72 -11.35
CA ALA A 81 -4.19 -11.33 -10.47
C ALA A 81 -3.61 -12.52 -9.70
N ARG A 82 -2.84 -13.39 -10.38
CA ARG A 82 -2.19 -14.53 -9.75
C ARG A 82 -1.10 -14.13 -8.74
N LEU A 83 -0.26 -13.15 -9.07
CA LEU A 83 0.89 -12.78 -8.25
C LEU A 83 0.51 -11.91 -7.04
N PHE A 84 -0.50 -11.06 -7.19
CA PHE A 84 -0.86 -10.04 -6.21
C PHE A 84 -2.22 -10.29 -5.54
N GLY A 85 -2.94 -11.34 -5.95
CA GLY A 85 -4.27 -11.66 -5.40
C GLY A 85 -5.32 -10.61 -5.75
N LEU A 86 -5.26 -10.05 -6.97
CA LEU A 86 -6.24 -9.11 -7.51
C LEU A 86 -7.53 -9.82 -7.95
#